data_AF-A0A0N4UMA4-F1
#
_entry.id   AF-A0A0N4UMA4-F1
#
_cell.length_a   1.000
_cell.length_b   1.000
_cell.length_c   1.000
_cell.angle_alpha   90.00
_cell.angle_beta   90.00
_cell.angle_gamma   90.00
#
_symmetry.space_group_name_H-M   'P 1'
#
loop_
_entity.id
_entity.type
_entity.pdbx_description
1 polymer ?
#
loop_
_entity_poly.entity_id
_entity_poly.type
_entity_poly.pdbx_seq_one_letter_code
_entity_poly.pdbx_strand_id
1 'polypeptide(L)'
;IRNRGRNSSCIDHEVNRNTVNKSISPYPCHGQKGNQVSLVIYFNKSEKLLWYLSKAGEIRRDEYCFDYTGSGAPVIYECHGLKGNQLWEYYHEVNQCQLLELLFSSSKEIETIKKWRLNSDGGLLYETALTIK
;
A
#
# COMPACT_ATOMS: atom_id res chain seq x y z
N ILE A 1 0.59 8.25 -5.25
CA ILE A 1 -0.76 7.68 -5.40
C ILE A 1 -1.72 8.82 -5.15
N ARG A 2 -2.32 9.36 -6.22
CA ARG A 2 -3.32 10.41 -6.12
C ARG A 2 -4.66 9.75 -5.85
N ASN A 3 -5.30 10.18 -4.78
CA ASN A 3 -6.68 9.87 -4.49
C ASN A 3 -7.58 10.53 -5.55
N ARG A 4 -8.38 9.74 -6.26
CA ARG A 4 -9.36 10.22 -7.25
C ARG A 4 -10.69 10.66 -6.61
N GLY A 5 -10.84 10.49 -5.29
CA GLY A 5 -11.95 11.02 -4.50
C GLY A 5 -11.87 12.52 -4.25
N ARG A 6 -12.62 13.00 -3.25
CA ARG A 6 -12.80 14.43 -2.95
C ARG A 6 -11.47 15.11 -2.61
N ASN A 7 -11.12 16.14 -3.39
CA ASN A 7 -9.88 16.91 -3.36
C ASN A 7 -8.65 16.04 -3.67
N SER A 8 -7.85 16.44 -4.65
CA SER A 8 -6.62 15.75 -5.08
C SER A 8 -5.57 15.64 -3.98
N SER A 9 -5.82 14.77 -3.03
CA SER A 9 -4.91 14.36 -1.98
C SER A 9 -4.04 13.23 -2.52
N CYS A 10 -2.82 13.18 -2.03
CA CYS A 10 -1.89 12.11 -2.27
C CYS A 10 -1.64 11.42 -0.94
N ILE A 11 -1.34 10.12 -0.99
CA ILE A 11 -0.86 9.46 0.22
C ILE A 11 0.48 10.06 0.60
N ASP A 12 0.58 10.43 1.86
CA ASP A 12 1.74 11.08 2.44
C ASP A 12 2.05 10.43 3.77
N HIS A 13 3.32 10.18 4.03
CA HIS A 13 3.76 9.67 5.32
C HIS A 13 5.17 10.15 5.62
N GLU A 14 5.32 10.75 6.79
CA GLU A 14 6.62 11.17 7.31
C GLU A 14 7.54 9.99 7.51
N VAL A 15 8.71 10.00 6.88
CA VAL A 15 9.67 8.91 7.06
C VAL A 15 10.76 9.31 8.03
N ASN A 16 10.48 8.99 9.29
CA ASN A 16 11.46 8.99 10.35
C ASN A 16 11.30 7.71 11.17
N ARG A 17 12.33 7.28 11.90
CA ARG A 17 12.24 6.06 12.72
C ARG A 17 11.16 6.15 13.82
N ASN A 18 10.69 7.36 14.14
CA ASN A 18 9.67 7.62 15.14
C ASN A 18 8.23 7.60 14.55
N THR A 19 8.06 7.26 13.27
CA THR A 19 6.74 7.15 12.61
C THR A 19 6.37 5.72 12.25
N VAL A 20 7.17 4.73 12.64
CA VAL A 20 6.78 3.31 12.59
C VAL A 20 5.48 3.13 13.38
N ASN A 21 4.57 2.32 12.86
CA ASN A 21 3.20 2.12 13.37
C ASN A 21 2.26 3.32 13.27
N LYS A 22 2.67 4.46 12.69
CA LYS A 22 1.74 5.55 12.40
C LYS A 22 1.01 5.27 11.08
N SER A 23 -0.29 5.52 11.08
CA SER A 23 -1.12 5.41 9.89
C SER A 23 -0.64 6.35 8.78
N ILE A 24 -0.76 5.89 7.55
CA ILE A 24 -0.66 6.73 6.35
C ILE A 24 -1.82 7.71 6.32
N SER A 25 -1.59 8.93 5.85
CA SER A 25 -2.63 9.95 5.80
C SER A 25 -2.74 10.56 4.41
N PRO A 26 -3.95 10.96 3.99
CA PRO A 26 -4.11 11.79 2.82
C PRO A 26 -3.61 13.20 3.14
N TYR A 27 -2.77 13.75 2.27
CA TYR A 27 -2.30 15.13 2.33
C TYR A 27 -2.45 15.80 0.95
N PRO A 28 -2.60 17.13 0.85
CA PRO A 28 -2.61 17.78 -0.45
C PRO A 28 -1.43 17.35 -1.34
N CYS A 29 -1.72 16.91 -2.57
CA CYS A 29 -0.67 16.58 -3.52
C CYS A 29 0.23 17.79 -3.75
N HIS A 30 1.50 17.73 -3.34
CA HIS A 30 2.45 18.83 -3.46
C HIS A 30 3.56 18.54 -4.47
N GLY A 31 3.71 17.31 -4.94
CA GLY A 31 4.65 16.94 -6.01
C GLY A 31 6.14 17.08 -5.66
N GLN A 32 6.45 17.52 -4.43
CA GLN A 32 7.82 17.73 -3.95
C GLN A 32 8.55 16.42 -3.60
N LYS A 33 7.98 15.25 -3.92
CA LYS A 33 8.47 13.93 -3.50
C LYS A 33 8.59 13.86 -1.97
N GLY A 34 9.53 13.07 -1.44
CA GLY A 34 9.79 12.98 -0.01
C GLY A 34 8.78 12.09 0.73
N ASN A 35 7.95 12.69 1.56
CA ASN A 35 6.93 11.96 2.34
C ASN A 35 5.73 11.57 1.47
N GLN A 36 5.53 12.27 0.36
CA GLN A 36 4.49 11.96 -0.61
C GLN A 36 4.82 10.68 -1.38
N VAL A 37 3.96 9.67 -1.25
CA VAL A 37 4.05 8.42 -2.00
C VAL A 37 3.86 8.71 -3.48
N SER A 38 4.92 8.65 -4.25
CA SER A 38 4.86 8.64 -5.71
C SER A 38 5.25 7.25 -6.17
N LEU A 39 4.28 6.40 -6.52
CA LEU A 39 4.60 5.05 -6.97
C LEU A 39 5.39 5.11 -8.26
N VAL A 40 6.61 4.65 -8.11
CA VAL A 40 7.66 4.62 -9.10
C VAL A 40 7.91 3.13 -9.28
N ILE A 41 7.28 2.54 -10.29
CA ILE A 41 7.25 1.07 -10.47
C ILE A 41 8.56 0.64 -11.11
N TYR A 42 9.26 -0.32 -10.49
CA TYR A 42 10.50 -0.94 -11.00
C TYR A 42 11.68 0.02 -11.23
N PHE A 43 12.08 0.78 -10.21
CA PHE A 43 13.27 1.62 -10.31
C PHE A 43 14.49 0.97 -9.67
N ASN A 44 15.63 1.12 -10.34
CA ASN A 44 16.95 0.91 -9.73
C ASN A 44 17.08 1.86 -8.53
N LYS A 45 17.57 1.33 -7.40
CA LYS A 45 17.55 1.89 -6.03
C LYS A 45 18.35 3.21 -5.84
N SER A 46 18.57 4.00 -6.89
CA SER A 46 19.54 5.10 -6.93
C SER A 46 18.97 6.52 -6.93
N GLU A 47 17.66 6.72 -6.76
CA GLU A 47 17.11 8.05 -6.44
C GLU A 47 16.51 8.07 -5.02
N LYS A 48 17.15 8.90 -4.19
CA LYS A 48 16.97 9.08 -2.75
C LYS A 48 15.51 9.42 -2.42
N LEU A 49 14.85 8.54 -1.65
CA LEU A 49 13.63 8.77 -0.85
C LEU A 49 12.28 8.79 -1.59
N LEU A 50 12.01 7.78 -2.42
CA LEU A 50 10.67 7.54 -2.95
C LEU A 50 10.10 6.20 -2.47
N TRP A 51 8.81 6.21 -2.16
CA TRP A 51 8.01 5.00 -2.03
C TRP A 51 7.82 4.36 -3.41
N TYR A 52 8.01 3.05 -3.53
CA TYR A 52 7.88 2.33 -4.80
C TYR A 52 7.04 1.06 -4.63
N LEU A 53 6.49 0.54 -5.73
CA LEU A 53 5.87 -0.79 -5.73
C LEU A 53 6.94 -1.83 -6.08
N SER A 54 7.26 -2.71 -5.14
CA SER A 54 8.28 -3.75 -5.30
C SER A 54 7.80 -4.84 -6.26
N LYS A 55 8.72 -5.62 -6.82
CA LYS A 55 8.37 -6.82 -7.62
C LYS A 55 7.58 -7.86 -6.82
N ALA A 56 7.68 -7.83 -5.49
CA ALA A 56 6.91 -8.69 -4.59
C ALA A 56 5.49 -8.14 -4.30
N GLY A 57 5.15 -6.97 -4.83
CA GLY A 57 3.86 -6.31 -4.60
C GLY A 57 3.82 -5.48 -3.33
N GLU A 58 4.94 -5.01 -2.80
CA GLU A 58 4.93 -4.18 -1.58
C GLU A 58 5.01 -2.69 -1.95
N ILE A 59 4.21 -1.83 -1.31
CA ILE A 59 4.49 -0.38 -1.35
C ILE A 59 5.58 -0.12 -0.31
N ARG A 60 6.82 0.04 -0.78
CA ARG A 60 8.04 -0.03 0.03
C ARG A 60 8.84 1.26 -0.03
N ARG A 61 9.53 1.56 1.06
CA ARG A 61 10.63 2.52 1.14
C ARG A 61 11.66 2.00 2.14
N ASP A 62 12.90 1.86 1.68
CA ASP A 62 13.99 1.28 2.46
C ASP A 62 13.60 -0.10 3.01
N GLU A 63 13.54 -0.29 4.33
CA GLU A 63 13.10 -1.53 5.00
C GLU A 63 11.65 -1.48 5.49
N TYR A 64 10.89 -0.45 5.10
CA TYR A 64 9.52 -0.24 5.55
C TYR A 64 8.50 -0.39 4.43
N CYS A 65 7.37 -1.01 4.77
CA CYS A 65 6.28 -1.34 3.88
C CYS A 65 4.96 -0.80 4.43
N PHE A 66 4.01 -0.57 3.51
CA PHE A 66 2.62 -0.31 3.90
C PHE A 66 2.00 -1.62 4.36
N ASP A 67 1.56 -1.63 5.61
CA ASP A 67 1.10 -2.81 6.33
C ASP A 67 -0.32 -2.58 6.84
N TYR A 68 -1.25 -3.43 6.43
CA TYR A 68 -2.63 -3.36 6.91
C TYR A 68 -2.80 -4.16 8.21
N THR A 69 -3.24 -3.47 9.27
CA THR A 69 -3.41 -4.08 10.60
C THR A 69 -4.73 -4.82 10.78
N GLY A 70 -5.54 -4.94 9.72
CA GLY A 70 -6.87 -5.54 9.76
C GLY A 70 -8.02 -4.56 10.06
N SER A 71 -7.71 -3.31 10.42
CA SER A 71 -8.70 -2.25 10.58
C SER A 71 -8.12 -0.85 10.32
N GLY A 72 -8.96 0.07 9.86
CA GLY A 72 -8.57 1.47 9.64
C GLY A 72 -7.63 1.68 8.45
N ALA A 73 -6.75 2.68 8.57
CA ALA A 73 -5.74 3.00 7.57
C ALA A 73 -4.49 2.13 7.76
N PRO A 74 -3.81 1.70 6.67
CA PRO A 74 -2.53 1.03 6.76
C PRO A 74 -1.50 1.83 7.55
N VAL A 75 -0.57 1.14 8.20
CA VAL A 75 0.56 1.74 8.92
C VAL A 75 1.84 1.49 8.16
N ILE A 76 2.90 2.16 8.57
CA ILE A 76 4.26 1.82 8.15
C ILE A 76 4.85 0.80 9.12
N TYR A 77 5.25 -0.36 8.60
CA TYR A 77 5.88 -1.43 9.37
C TYR A 77 7.09 -2.00 8.63
N GLU A 78 7.92 -2.77 9.33
CA GLU A 78 9.06 -3.44 8.69
C GLU A 78 8.57 -4.42 7.63
N CYS A 79 9.20 -4.38 6.45
CA CYS A 79 8.88 -5.30 5.37
C CYS A 79 9.27 -6.73 5.78
N HIS A 80 8.30 -7.64 5.79
CA HIS A 80 8.54 -9.03 6.21
C HIS A 80 8.55 -10.04 5.06
N GLY A 81 8.21 -9.63 3.83
CA GLY A 81 8.29 -10.49 2.63
C GLY A 81 7.31 -11.66 2.59
N LEU A 82 6.39 -11.73 3.57
CA LEU A 82 5.35 -12.79 3.66
C LEU A 82 4.11 -12.46 2.81
N LYS A 83 4.16 -11.39 1.99
CA LYS A 83 3.04 -10.83 1.23
C LYS A 83 1.90 -10.42 2.16
N GLY A 84 0.92 -11.29 2.39
CA GLY A 84 -0.16 -11.09 3.37
C GLY A 84 -0.75 -9.68 3.33
N ASN A 85 -0.75 -9.03 4.49
CA ASN A 85 -1.22 -7.66 4.69
C ASN A 85 -0.27 -6.55 4.19
N GLN A 86 0.84 -6.91 3.54
CA GLN A 86 1.74 -6.01 2.81
C GLN A 86 1.68 -6.21 1.29
N LEU A 87 0.74 -7.03 0.79
CA LEU A 87 0.57 -7.27 -0.64
C LEU A 87 -0.40 -6.27 -1.27
N TRP A 88 0.13 -5.47 -2.18
CA TRP A 88 -0.56 -4.43 -2.93
C TRP A 88 -0.49 -4.71 -4.42
N GLU A 89 -1.57 -4.39 -5.12
CA GLU A 89 -1.66 -4.42 -6.57
C GLU A 89 -1.99 -3.02 -7.09
N TYR A 90 -1.31 -2.61 -8.16
CA TYR A 90 -1.56 -1.32 -8.80
C TYR A 90 -2.28 -1.49 -10.13
N TYR A 91 -3.47 -0.90 -10.20
CA TYR A 91 -4.32 -0.88 -11.38
C TYR A 91 -4.05 0.39 -12.18
N HIS A 92 -3.27 0.26 -13.25
CA HIS A 92 -2.84 1.37 -14.11
C HIS A 92 -4.01 2.13 -14.74
N GLU A 93 -5.06 1.42 -15.17
CA GLU A 93 -6.23 2.02 -15.85
C GLU A 93 -6.89 3.10 -14.98
N VAL A 94 -6.97 2.85 -13.68
CA VAL A 94 -7.60 3.73 -12.68
C VAL A 94 -6.58 4.44 -11.79
N ASN A 95 -5.28 4.27 -12.02
CA ASN A 95 -4.18 4.75 -11.17
C ASN A 95 -4.41 4.49 -9.68
N GLN A 96 -4.87 3.29 -9.32
CA GLN A 96 -5.31 2.94 -7.97
C GLN A 96 -4.53 1.77 -7.40
N CYS A 97 -4.21 1.82 -6.10
CA CYS A 97 -3.71 0.67 -5.37
C CYS A 97 -4.85 -0.06 -4.66
N GLN A 98 -4.79 -1.38 -4.68
CA GLN A 98 -5.63 -2.24 -3.87
C GLN A 98 -4.75 -3.13 -3.00
N LEU A 99 -5.15 -3.36 -1.76
CA LEU A 99 -4.55 -4.38 -0.91
C LEU A 99 -5.17 -5.74 -1.29
N LEU A 100 -4.32 -6.75 -1.45
CA LEU A 100 -4.70 -8.14 -1.64
C LEU A 100 -4.40 -8.91 -0.35
N GLU A 101 -5.43 -9.26 0.40
CA GLU A 101 -5.30 -10.13 1.56
C GLU A 101 -5.50 -11.58 1.11
N LEU A 102 -4.42 -12.37 1.16
CA LEU A 102 -4.42 -13.78 0.80
C LEU A 102 -4.78 -14.64 2.01
N LEU A 103 -5.87 -15.39 1.91
CA LEU A 103 -6.28 -16.40 2.88
C LEU A 103 -5.89 -17.78 2.36
N PHE A 104 -5.20 -18.54 3.20
CA PHE A 104 -4.68 -19.86 2.86
C PHE A 104 -5.49 -20.97 3.54
N SER A 105 -5.66 -22.08 2.84
CA SER A 105 -6.21 -23.31 3.38
C SER A 105 -5.24 -23.96 4.39
N SER A 106 -5.69 -25.03 5.05
CA SER A 106 -4.82 -25.89 5.86
C SER A 106 -3.69 -26.56 5.04
N SER A 107 -3.88 -26.76 3.73
CA SER A 107 -2.86 -27.27 2.80
C SER A 107 -1.83 -26.21 2.37
N LYS A 108 -1.93 -24.96 2.87
CA LYS A 108 -1.11 -23.79 2.49
C LYS A 108 -1.32 -23.33 1.05
N GLU A 109 -2.46 -23.65 0.45
CA GLU A 109 -2.86 -23.15 -0.87
C GLU A 109 -3.70 -21.89 -0.71
N ILE A 110 -3.63 -20.96 -1.67
CA ILE A 110 -4.47 -19.76 -1.63
C ILE A 110 -5.91 -20.21 -1.87
N GLU A 111 -6.76 -20.04 -0.86
CA GLU A 111 -8.17 -20.42 -0.90
C GLU A 111 -9.04 -19.21 -1.25
N THR A 112 -8.71 -18.03 -0.71
CA THR A 112 -9.49 -16.81 -0.95
C THR A 112 -8.59 -15.60 -1.07
N ILE A 113 -8.86 -14.75 -2.06
CA ILE A 113 -8.22 -13.44 -2.23
C ILE A 113 -9.26 -12.37 -1.93
N LYS A 114 -9.09 -11.63 -0.83
CA LYS A 114 -9.87 -10.44 -0.54
C LYS A 114 -9.20 -9.21 -1.14
N LYS A 115 -9.98 -8.34 -1.77
CA LYS A 115 -9.53 -7.08 -2.35
C LYS A 115 -10.06 -5.90 -1.55
N TRP A 116 -9.16 -4.99 -1.20
CA TRP A 116 -9.49 -3.76 -0.49
C TRP A 116 -9.00 -2.55 -1.27
N ARG A 117 -9.88 -1.58 -1.46
CA ARG A 117 -9.57 -0.31 -2.11
C ARG A 117 -9.07 0.70 -1.09
N LEU A 118 -8.04 1.46 -1.42
CA LEU A 118 -7.71 2.66 -0.65
C LEU A 118 -8.79 3.74 -0.84
N ASN A 119 -9.43 4.14 0.26
CA ASN A 119 -10.46 5.15 0.32
C ASN A 119 -9.87 6.56 0.44
N SER A 120 -10.72 7.57 0.28
CA SER A 120 -10.31 8.96 0.21
C SER A 120 -9.76 9.56 1.51
N ASP A 121 -10.09 8.96 2.64
CA ASP A 121 -9.60 9.29 3.98
C ASP A 121 -8.29 8.56 4.35
N GLY A 122 -7.77 7.72 3.45
CA GLY A 122 -6.62 6.85 3.71
C GLY A 122 -6.97 5.49 4.32
N GLY A 123 -8.24 5.25 4.66
CA GLY A 123 -8.74 3.95 5.11
C GLY A 123 -8.84 2.93 3.97
N LEU A 124 -9.10 1.67 4.30
CA LEU A 124 -9.40 0.62 3.32
C LEU A 124 -10.90 0.31 3.28
N LEU A 125 -11.44 0.21 2.06
CA LEU A 125 -12.80 -0.22 1.77
C LEU A 125 -12.77 -1.63 1.16
N TYR A 126 -13.45 -2.59 1.77
CA TYR A 126 -13.61 -3.92 1.20
C TYR A 126 -14.34 -3.84 -0.16
N GLU A 127 -13.79 -4.45 -1.20
CA GLU A 127 -14.43 -4.51 -2.51
C GLU A 127 -15.10 -5.86 -2.77
N THR A 128 -14.31 -6.94 -2.72
CA THR A 128 -14.77 -8.27 -3.12
C THR A 128 -13.83 -9.35 -2.58
N ALA A 129 -14.28 -10.61 -2.66
CA ALA A 129 -13.45 -11.78 -2.42
C ALA A 129 -13.62 -12.77 -3.58
N LEU A 130 -12.52 -13.33 -4.03
CA LEU A 130 -12.49 -14.44 -4.97
C LEU A 130 -12.06 -15.70 -4.22
N THR A 131 -12.97 -16.66 -4.08
CA THR A 131 -12.65 -18.00 -3.58
C THR A 131 -12.23 -18.89 -4.74
N ILE A 132 -11.04 -19.46 -4.63
CA ILE A 132 -10.47 -20.37 -5.61
C ILE A 132 -10.96 -21.78 -5.23
N LYS A 133 -11.71 -22.42 -6.12
CA LYS A 133 -12.22 -23.79 -5.96
C LYS A 133 -11.23 -24.80 -6.51
#